data_AF-A0A957VGU6-F1
#
_entry.id   AF-A0A957VGU6-F1
#
_cell.length_a   1.000
_cell.length_b   1.000
_cell.length_c   1.000
_cell.angle_alpha   90.00
_cell.angle_beta   90.00
_cell.angle_gamma   90.00
#
_symmetry.space_group_name_H-M   'P 1'
#
loop_
_entity.id
_entity.type
_entity.pdbx_description
1 polymer ?
#
loop_
_entity_poly.entity_id
_entity_poly.type
_entity_poly.pdbx_seq_one_letter_code
_entity_poly.pdbx_strand_id
1 'polypeptide(L)'
;MNGDDGRLFADRYRIVRDLGQGGFGAVFAAADTRLHDRMVALKRLHPALGADPATLQLFDNEIATLAALRHDHIVTIYDAGIWQGARYLVMEYIEGPTLAALIAAQGAQPPARVTDWLHAVAAALVYAHGRGVIHRDIKPANLMLEAARGRVFVTDFGLAQAVSVSGSSSRSTSTQVMLGTALYRAPEVALTGHSAAGDLYSLGVVAFELLTGRPPFTADDPLSLMMLHANQPVPPLPETCPAPLRAVVNTLLAKQPDARYADAAALAAALDAVSASPAASTPDAGQAARPRQGSPASQPAPEATTRAKPRPHPARSTPRRPAKPAVSQPTRLVVASFGGDHRSIQAAHDAAPDHAVIVVKPGVYMEALRLTKPVTLVGEGDAKRVVIEASRTHAVHMAAPCRLEGITVRLGASREPHSAVYVAAPGCHILNCVLTSSAGPVVTVAAGADAQVRGNLIYDGADVGVQLCARSRAHLEENEIRNHARAGLLVEADAAPEVVNNRLHHGRAGGIVLADRARGRYVDNVICDNVNNGMEVGAHAAPVVQRNRINHNGYEAIWVHAQGGGEFRDNDLTDNLRGAWDIECGAQPVRRNNRE
;
A
#
# COMPACT_ATOMS: atom_id res chain seq x y z
N MET A 1 -2.58 -39.10 -16.23
CA MET A 1 -1.19 -39.27 -16.67
C MET A 1 -0.95 -38.19 -17.71
N ASN A 2 -0.18 -37.16 -17.37
CA ASN A 2 0.06 -36.00 -18.24
C ASN A 2 1.41 -36.18 -18.95
N GLY A 3 1.50 -35.76 -20.21
CA GLY A 3 2.59 -36.14 -21.13
C GLY A 3 3.96 -35.47 -20.92
N ASP A 4 4.36 -35.18 -19.68
CA ASP A 4 5.69 -34.65 -19.33
C ASP A 4 6.57 -35.66 -18.55
N ASP A 5 6.05 -36.80 -18.10
CA ASP A 5 6.83 -37.82 -17.37
C ASP A 5 8.00 -38.38 -18.22
N GLY A 6 9.18 -38.48 -17.62
CA GLY A 6 10.42 -38.91 -18.28
C GLY A 6 11.07 -37.88 -19.21
N ARG A 7 10.39 -36.76 -19.50
CA ARG A 7 10.89 -35.69 -20.39
C ARG A 7 12.07 -34.94 -19.75
N LEU A 8 13.08 -34.62 -20.56
CA LEU A 8 14.16 -33.73 -20.16
C LEU A 8 13.73 -32.26 -20.32
N PHE A 9 13.86 -31.47 -19.26
CA PHE A 9 13.56 -30.03 -19.22
C PHE A 9 14.86 -29.23 -19.03
N ALA A 10 15.00 -28.11 -19.75
CA ALA A 10 16.21 -27.28 -19.79
C ALA A 10 17.52 -28.08 -19.97
N ASP A 11 17.46 -29.13 -20.80
CA ASP A 11 18.56 -30.06 -21.10
C ASP A 11 19.35 -30.58 -19.87
N ARG A 12 18.65 -30.73 -18.74
CA ARG A 12 19.24 -31.09 -17.44
C ARG A 12 18.30 -31.80 -16.47
N TYR A 13 17.04 -31.38 -16.38
CA TYR A 13 16.12 -31.86 -15.34
C TYR A 13 15.16 -32.89 -15.92
N ARG A 14 15.36 -34.17 -15.60
CA ARG A 14 14.50 -35.26 -16.07
C ARG A 14 13.26 -35.32 -15.17
N ILE A 15 12.09 -34.99 -15.71
CA ILE A 15 10.83 -35.00 -14.95
C ILE A 15 10.51 -36.43 -14.52
N VAL A 16 10.24 -36.62 -13.23
CA VAL A 16 9.96 -37.91 -12.60
C VAL A 16 8.47 -38.09 -12.31
N ARG A 17 7.78 -37.03 -11.88
CA ARG A 17 6.33 -36.96 -11.67
C ARG A 17 5.82 -35.54 -11.46
N ASP A 18 4.54 -35.31 -11.75
CA ASP A 18 3.79 -34.14 -11.26
C ASP A 18 3.81 -34.08 -9.71
N LEU A 19 3.97 -32.87 -9.16
CA LEU A 19 3.72 -32.54 -7.74
C LEU A 19 2.45 -31.72 -7.54
N GLY A 20 2.09 -30.87 -8.52
CA GLY A 20 0.83 -30.14 -8.52
C GLY A 20 0.78 -29.03 -9.56
N GLN A 21 -0.39 -28.42 -9.71
CA GLN A 21 -0.58 -27.18 -10.48
C GLN A 21 -1.23 -26.13 -9.58
N GLY A 22 -0.71 -24.91 -9.64
CA GLY A 22 -1.23 -23.76 -8.90
C GLY A 22 -1.37 -22.54 -9.80
N GLY A 23 -1.98 -21.46 -9.30
CA GLY A 23 -2.35 -20.28 -10.11
C GLY A 23 -1.21 -19.55 -10.84
N PHE A 24 0.05 -19.86 -10.54
CA PHE A 24 1.24 -19.26 -11.18
C PHE A 24 2.04 -20.25 -12.05
N GLY A 25 1.74 -21.55 -12.03
CA GLY A 25 2.51 -22.56 -12.75
C GLY A 25 2.34 -24.00 -12.25
N ALA A 26 3.06 -24.91 -12.90
CA ALA A 26 3.13 -26.32 -12.54
C ALA A 26 4.41 -26.63 -11.75
N VAL A 27 4.33 -27.57 -10.81
CA VAL A 27 5.47 -28.04 -10.00
C VAL A 27 5.66 -29.53 -10.24
N PHE A 28 6.91 -29.92 -10.51
CA PHE A 28 7.33 -31.28 -10.82
C PHE A 28 8.41 -31.75 -9.85
N ALA A 29 8.46 -33.04 -9.57
CA ALA A 29 9.68 -33.67 -9.05
C ALA A 29 10.55 -34.05 -10.25
N ALA A 30 11.81 -33.67 -10.23
CA ALA A 30 12.77 -33.95 -11.31
C ALA A 30 14.10 -34.43 -10.74
N ALA A 31 14.85 -35.18 -11.56
CA ALA A 31 16.23 -35.56 -11.29
C ALA A 31 17.17 -34.59 -12.02
N ASP A 32 18.12 -33.98 -11.31
CA ASP A 32 19.19 -33.19 -11.92
C ASP A 32 20.28 -34.12 -12.46
N THR A 33 20.25 -34.36 -13.77
CA THR A 33 21.17 -35.29 -14.46
C THR A 33 22.64 -34.88 -14.37
N ARG A 34 22.95 -33.62 -14.03
CA ARG A 34 24.34 -33.15 -13.82
C ARG A 34 24.83 -33.37 -12.39
N LEU A 35 23.93 -33.62 -11.44
CA LEU A 35 24.23 -33.81 -10.02
C LEU A 35 23.86 -35.22 -9.56
N HIS A 36 24.26 -36.24 -10.33
CA HIS A 36 24.02 -37.66 -10.06
C HIS A 36 22.52 -38.00 -9.83
N ASP A 37 21.64 -37.44 -10.68
CA ASP A 37 20.19 -37.60 -10.60
C ASP A 37 19.58 -37.16 -9.24
N ARG A 38 20.20 -36.20 -8.54
CA ARG A 38 19.66 -35.59 -7.33
C ARG A 38 18.23 -35.10 -7.55
N MET A 39 17.32 -35.54 -6.67
CA MET A 39 15.93 -35.07 -6.68
C MET A 39 15.84 -33.57 -6.32
N VAL A 40 15.11 -32.84 -7.16
CA VAL A 40 14.81 -31.40 -7.03
C VAL A 40 13.33 -31.17 -7.34
N ALA A 41 12.74 -30.12 -6.76
CA ALA A 41 11.45 -29.62 -7.17
C ALA A 41 11.66 -28.55 -8.26
N LEU A 42 10.98 -28.70 -9.40
CA LEU A 42 11.06 -27.77 -10.53
C LEU A 42 9.70 -27.10 -10.70
N LYS A 43 9.65 -25.78 -10.56
CA LYS A 43 8.45 -24.95 -10.71
C LYS A 43 8.51 -24.20 -12.04
N ARG A 44 7.65 -24.59 -12.99
CA ARG A 44 7.51 -23.98 -14.33
C ARG A 44 6.38 -22.95 -14.31
N LEU A 45 6.73 -21.68 -14.45
CA LEU A 45 5.78 -20.57 -14.43
C LEU A 45 5.02 -20.45 -15.75
N HIS A 46 3.82 -19.84 -15.72
CA HIS A 46 3.00 -19.66 -16.92
C HIS A 46 3.67 -18.72 -17.95
N PRO A 47 3.63 -19.01 -19.27
CA PRO A 47 4.27 -18.18 -20.30
C PRO A 47 3.75 -16.74 -20.42
N ALA A 48 2.52 -16.46 -19.98
CA ALA A 48 1.95 -15.10 -19.96
C ALA A 48 2.68 -14.14 -19.00
N LEU A 49 3.45 -14.69 -18.04
CA LEU A 49 4.01 -13.96 -16.91
C LEU A 49 5.40 -13.38 -17.25
N GLY A 50 5.59 -12.72 -18.40
CA GLY A 50 6.95 -12.31 -18.80
C GLY A 50 7.20 -11.50 -20.07
N ALA A 51 6.19 -10.86 -20.70
CA ALA A 51 6.37 -10.18 -21.98
C ALA A 51 7.15 -8.83 -21.92
N ASP A 52 7.31 -8.23 -20.73
CA ASP A 52 7.89 -6.90 -20.54
C ASP A 52 9.35 -6.94 -20.02
N PRO A 53 10.30 -6.21 -20.66
CA PRO A 53 11.69 -6.05 -20.20
C PRO A 53 11.86 -5.48 -18.78
N ALA A 54 11.00 -4.55 -18.31
CA ALA A 54 11.15 -4.02 -16.95
C ALA A 54 10.77 -5.07 -15.89
N THR A 55 9.71 -5.84 -16.16
CA THR A 55 9.26 -7.00 -15.38
C THR A 55 10.31 -8.10 -15.33
N LEU A 56 11.00 -8.38 -16.44
CA LEU A 56 12.14 -9.31 -16.48
C LEU A 56 13.19 -8.94 -15.43
N GLN A 57 13.65 -7.69 -15.42
CA GLN A 57 14.72 -7.25 -14.52
C GLN A 57 14.28 -7.19 -13.04
N LEU A 58 13.00 -6.91 -12.75
CA LEU A 58 12.45 -7.01 -11.40
C LEU A 58 12.40 -8.46 -10.89
N PHE A 59 11.95 -9.39 -11.74
CA PHE A 59 11.83 -10.81 -11.41
C PHE A 59 13.20 -11.44 -11.12
N ASP A 60 14.21 -11.13 -11.93
CA ASP A 60 15.56 -11.68 -11.75
C ASP A 60 16.23 -11.15 -10.47
N ASN A 61 15.99 -9.88 -10.11
CA ASN A 61 16.43 -9.28 -8.83
C ASN A 61 15.73 -9.90 -7.60
N GLU A 62 14.42 -10.18 -7.69
CA GLU A 62 13.69 -10.84 -6.60
C GLU A 62 14.14 -12.30 -6.44
N ILE A 63 14.38 -13.03 -7.54
CA ILE A 63 15.03 -14.36 -7.47
C ILE A 63 16.42 -14.29 -6.84
N ALA A 64 17.28 -13.35 -7.24
CA ALA A 64 18.62 -13.24 -6.66
C ALA A 64 18.58 -13.01 -5.13
N THR A 65 17.60 -12.22 -4.67
CA THR A 65 17.35 -11.96 -3.25
C THR A 65 16.88 -13.22 -2.50
N LEU A 66 15.92 -13.96 -3.08
CA LEU A 66 15.41 -15.21 -2.49
C LEU A 66 16.45 -16.34 -2.52
N ALA A 67 17.23 -16.44 -3.59
CA ALA A 67 18.27 -17.45 -3.77
C ALA A 67 19.46 -17.26 -2.81
N ALA A 68 19.61 -16.10 -2.18
CA ALA A 68 20.58 -15.86 -1.11
C ALA A 68 20.15 -16.41 0.26
N LEU A 69 18.87 -16.76 0.47
CA LEU A 69 18.37 -17.27 1.75
C LEU A 69 18.84 -18.71 2.01
N ARG A 70 19.38 -18.97 3.20
CA ARG A 70 19.83 -20.31 3.65
C ARG A 70 19.50 -20.48 5.13
N HIS A 71 18.48 -21.30 5.42
CA HIS A 71 17.95 -21.53 6.77
C HIS A 71 17.26 -22.89 6.85
N ASP A 72 17.37 -23.60 7.98
CA ASP A 72 16.93 -25.00 8.15
C ASP A 72 15.42 -25.24 8.00
N HIS A 73 14.64 -24.16 7.94
CA HIS A 73 13.19 -24.15 7.74
C HIS A 73 12.73 -23.34 6.50
N ILE A 74 13.64 -23.03 5.56
CA ILE A 74 13.32 -22.38 4.27
C ILE A 74 13.76 -23.31 3.13
N VAL A 75 12.87 -23.58 2.17
CA VAL A 75 13.20 -24.38 0.98
C VAL A 75 14.32 -23.71 0.17
N THR A 76 15.44 -24.40 0.01
CA THR A 76 16.61 -23.83 -0.68
C THR A 76 16.38 -23.71 -2.19
N ILE A 77 16.59 -22.52 -2.76
CA ILE A 77 16.66 -22.34 -4.23
C ILE A 77 18.07 -22.70 -4.72
N TYR A 78 18.14 -23.55 -5.75
CA TYR A 78 19.39 -24.03 -6.36
C TYR A 78 19.66 -23.42 -7.73
N ASP A 79 18.63 -23.16 -8.55
CA ASP A 79 18.79 -22.72 -9.94
C ASP A 79 17.54 -21.95 -10.43
N ALA A 80 17.69 -21.15 -11.48
CA ALA A 80 16.63 -20.35 -12.09
C ALA A 80 16.94 -20.07 -13.56
N GLY A 81 15.92 -19.98 -14.42
CA GLY A 81 16.16 -19.63 -15.82
C GLY A 81 14.92 -19.52 -16.69
N ILE A 82 15.16 -19.44 -18.01
CA ILE A 82 14.14 -19.42 -19.05
C ILE A 82 14.38 -20.63 -19.96
N TRP A 83 13.33 -21.42 -20.21
CA TRP A 83 13.34 -22.53 -21.15
C TRP A 83 12.09 -22.48 -22.03
N GLN A 84 12.29 -22.48 -23.35
CA GLN A 84 11.19 -22.44 -24.35
C GLN A 84 10.17 -21.30 -24.09
N GLY A 85 10.66 -20.14 -23.62
CA GLY A 85 9.84 -18.97 -23.29
C GLY A 85 9.17 -18.99 -21.91
N ALA A 86 9.14 -20.13 -21.22
CA ALA A 86 8.66 -20.22 -19.84
C ALA A 86 9.81 -20.01 -18.84
N ARG A 87 9.58 -19.22 -17.79
CA ARG A 87 10.51 -19.18 -16.64
C ARG A 87 10.36 -20.42 -15.77
N TYR A 88 11.46 -20.86 -15.17
CA TYR A 88 11.47 -21.94 -14.20
C TYR A 88 12.36 -21.61 -13.00
N LEU A 89 12.02 -22.22 -11.86
CA LEU A 89 12.79 -22.23 -10.64
C LEU A 89 13.09 -23.67 -10.24
N VAL A 90 14.30 -23.93 -9.75
CA VAL A 90 14.71 -25.25 -9.24
C VAL A 90 15.11 -25.10 -7.78
N MET A 91 14.49 -25.92 -6.94
CA MET A 91 14.55 -25.79 -5.49
C MET A 91 14.58 -27.17 -4.81
N GLU A 92 14.82 -27.14 -3.52
CA GLU A 92 14.92 -28.30 -2.64
C GLU A 92 13.65 -29.16 -2.67
N TYR A 93 13.81 -30.46 -2.95
CA TYR A 93 12.72 -31.42 -2.90
C TYR A 93 12.50 -31.88 -1.46
N ILE A 94 11.46 -31.34 -0.82
CA ILE A 94 11.00 -31.83 0.48
C ILE A 94 10.10 -33.04 0.27
N GLU A 95 10.53 -34.20 0.74
CA GLU A 95 9.73 -35.42 0.69
C GLU A 95 8.68 -35.44 1.82
N GLY A 96 7.44 -35.09 1.47
CA GLY A 96 6.28 -35.19 2.36
C GLY A 96 5.11 -34.29 1.95
N PRO A 97 4.01 -34.27 2.73
CA PRO A 97 2.82 -33.50 2.42
C PRO A 97 2.98 -32.00 2.74
N THR A 98 2.14 -31.16 2.12
CA THR A 98 1.86 -29.81 2.65
C THR A 98 1.00 -29.90 3.90
N LEU A 99 1.04 -28.89 4.76
CA LEU A 99 0.14 -28.82 5.92
C LEU A 99 -1.33 -28.75 5.48
N ALA A 100 -1.65 -28.16 4.32
CA ALA A 100 -2.98 -28.22 3.71
C ALA A 100 -3.43 -29.65 3.42
N ALA A 101 -2.57 -30.48 2.79
CA ALA A 101 -2.87 -31.88 2.54
C ALA A 101 -2.99 -32.69 3.85
N LEU A 102 -2.24 -32.31 4.89
CA LEU A 102 -2.33 -32.93 6.21
C LEU A 102 -3.65 -32.60 6.93
N ILE A 103 -4.09 -31.34 6.91
CA ILE A 103 -5.40 -30.90 7.42
C ILE A 103 -6.52 -31.62 6.67
N ALA A 104 -6.46 -31.70 5.34
CA ALA A 104 -7.46 -32.41 4.54
C ALA A 104 -7.53 -33.93 4.83
N ALA A 105 -6.41 -34.55 5.23
CA ALA A 105 -6.35 -35.99 5.51
C ALA A 105 -6.60 -36.37 6.98
N GLN A 106 -6.41 -35.46 7.93
CA GLN A 106 -6.40 -35.76 9.38
C GLN A 106 -7.26 -34.79 10.22
N GLY A 107 -7.70 -33.67 9.65
CA GLY A 107 -8.37 -32.60 10.39
C GLY A 107 -7.43 -31.88 11.36
N ALA A 108 -7.98 -31.46 12.50
CA ALA A 108 -7.27 -30.74 13.55
C ALA A 108 -6.06 -31.53 14.09
N GLN A 109 -4.96 -30.83 14.32
CA GLN A 109 -3.66 -31.38 14.71
C GLN A 109 -3.40 -31.21 16.21
N PRO A 110 -2.60 -32.11 16.85
CA PRO A 110 -2.31 -32.03 18.27
C PRO A 110 -1.63 -30.70 18.65
N PRO A 111 -2.10 -29.96 19.69
CA PRO A 111 -1.61 -28.62 19.97
C PRO A 111 -0.09 -28.49 20.15
N ALA A 112 0.58 -29.46 20.78
CA ALA A 112 2.05 -29.46 20.91
C ALA A 112 2.74 -29.46 19.54
N ARG A 113 2.29 -30.32 18.62
CA ARG A 113 2.79 -30.41 17.24
C ARG A 113 2.58 -29.12 16.46
N VAL A 114 1.48 -28.40 16.75
CA VAL A 114 1.23 -27.07 16.19
C VAL A 114 2.24 -26.07 16.75
N THR A 115 2.51 -26.05 18.06
CA THR A 115 3.55 -25.19 18.66
C THR A 115 4.91 -25.40 17.99
N ASP A 116 5.35 -26.65 17.82
CA ASP A 116 6.63 -27.01 17.19
C ASP A 116 6.74 -26.42 15.77
N TRP A 117 5.67 -26.54 14.98
CA TRP A 117 5.62 -26.03 13.61
C TRP A 117 5.54 -24.50 13.55
N LEU A 118 4.77 -23.86 14.42
CA LEU A 118 4.74 -22.40 14.51
C LEU A 118 6.11 -21.85 14.91
N HIS A 119 6.86 -22.55 15.77
CA HIS A 119 8.20 -22.15 16.16
C HIS A 119 9.20 -22.26 14.99
N ALA A 120 9.16 -23.37 14.25
CA ALA A 120 9.95 -23.57 13.03
C ALA A 120 9.68 -22.47 11.96
N VAL A 121 8.42 -22.11 11.74
CA VAL A 121 8.04 -21.04 10.80
C VAL A 121 8.39 -19.65 11.35
N ALA A 122 8.25 -19.40 12.66
CA ALA A 122 8.68 -18.15 13.28
C ALA A 122 10.19 -17.93 13.11
N ALA A 123 11.02 -18.96 13.31
CA ALA A 123 12.46 -18.89 13.06
C ALA A 123 12.79 -18.56 11.58
N ALA A 124 12.07 -19.16 10.63
CA ALA A 124 12.19 -18.82 9.20
C ALA A 124 11.81 -17.37 8.90
N LEU A 125 10.74 -16.86 9.52
CA LEU A 125 10.33 -15.46 9.39
C LEU A 125 11.33 -14.50 10.03
N VAL A 126 11.91 -14.80 11.20
CA VAL A 126 13.02 -14.02 11.80
C VAL A 126 14.18 -13.89 10.82
N TYR A 127 14.60 -15.01 10.22
CA TYR A 127 15.70 -15.03 9.26
C TYR A 127 15.42 -14.18 8.00
N ALA A 128 14.20 -14.25 7.47
CA ALA A 128 13.80 -13.54 6.26
C ALA A 128 13.51 -12.05 6.50
N HIS A 129 12.69 -11.71 7.51
CA HIS A 129 12.36 -10.34 7.89
C HIS A 129 13.61 -9.54 8.27
N GLY A 130 14.55 -10.16 8.98
CA GLY A 130 15.87 -9.56 9.30
C GLY A 130 16.77 -9.29 8.08
N ARG A 131 16.36 -9.71 6.88
CA ARG A 131 17.00 -9.43 5.58
C ARG A 131 16.12 -8.56 4.66
N GLY A 132 15.00 -8.02 5.17
CA GLY A 132 14.02 -7.25 4.40
C GLY A 132 13.11 -8.10 3.51
N VAL A 133 13.16 -9.44 3.59
CA VAL A 133 12.32 -10.33 2.79
C VAL A 133 11.05 -10.67 3.56
N ILE A 134 9.90 -10.23 3.04
CA ILE A 134 8.56 -10.54 3.54
C ILE A 134 7.98 -11.66 2.66
N HIS A 135 7.29 -12.63 3.24
CA HIS A 135 6.80 -13.80 2.51
C HIS A 135 5.56 -13.51 1.65
N ARG A 136 4.63 -12.70 2.18
CA ARG A 136 3.40 -12.21 1.51
C ARG A 136 2.31 -13.27 1.24
N ASP A 137 2.56 -14.54 1.53
CA ASP A 137 1.67 -15.67 1.17
C ASP A 137 1.81 -16.85 2.14
N ILE A 138 1.80 -16.60 3.45
CA ILE A 138 1.82 -17.66 4.47
C ILE A 138 0.45 -18.36 4.52
N LYS A 139 0.42 -19.64 4.13
CA LYS A 139 -0.77 -20.51 4.14
C LYS A 139 -0.35 -21.98 4.21
N PRO A 140 -1.23 -22.93 4.61
CA PRO A 140 -0.83 -24.33 4.83
C PRO A 140 -0.38 -25.05 3.55
N ALA A 141 -0.71 -24.54 2.36
CA ALA A 141 -0.22 -25.05 1.08
C ALA A 141 1.26 -24.69 0.83
N ASN A 142 1.75 -23.59 1.42
CA ASN A 142 3.13 -23.08 1.28
C ASN A 142 4.03 -23.52 2.45
N LEU A 143 3.55 -24.49 3.26
CA LEU A 143 4.28 -25.09 4.39
C LEU A 143 4.34 -26.61 4.16
N MET A 144 5.55 -27.15 3.98
CA MET A 144 5.79 -28.58 3.73
C MET A 144 6.32 -29.29 4.97
N LEU A 145 5.86 -30.51 5.22
CA LEU A 145 6.31 -31.37 6.32
C LEU A 145 7.24 -32.47 5.80
N GLU A 146 8.51 -32.47 6.20
CA GLU A 146 9.47 -33.53 5.86
C GLU A 146 9.08 -34.84 6.55
N ALA A 147 8.67 -35.85 5.79
CA ALA A 147 8.17 -37.12 6.32
C ALA A 147 9.19 -37.87 7.18
N ALA A 148 10.49 -37.77 6.85
CA ALA A 148 11.57 -38.48 7.53
C ALA A 148 11.94 -37.93 8.92
N ARG A 149 11.59 -36.67 9.25
CA ARG A 149 12.01 -36.00 10.50
C ARG A 149 10.94 -35.14 11.17
N GLY A 150 9.79 -34.91 10.53
CA GLY A 150 8.71 -34.08 11.05
C GLY A 150 8.99 -32.56 11.04
N ARG A 151 10.10 -32.10 10.45
CA ARG A 151 10.43 -30.68 10.30
C ARG A 151 9.50 -30.02 9.29
N VAL A 152 9.09 -28.77 9.56
CA VAL A 152 8.37 -27.94 8.59
C VAL A 152 9.34 -27.03 7.83
N PHE A 153 9.06 -26.85 6.54
CA PHE A 153 9.77 -25.99 5.62
C PHE A 153 8.82 -24.99 4.99
N VAL A 154 9.23 -23.73 4.95
CA VAL A 154 8.53 -22.62 4.30
C VAL A 154 8.95 -22.55 2.83
N THR A 155 7.98 -22.51 1.91
CA THR A 155 8.21 -22.47 0.45
C THR A 155 7.41 -21.36 -0.22
N ASP A 156 7.75 -21.01 -1.47
CA ASP A 156 7.03 -20.02 -2.28
C ASP A 156 6.98 -18.59 -1.69
N PHE A 157 8.07 -18.14 -1.06
CA PHE A 157 8.31 -16.73 -0.74
C PHE A 157 8.14 -15.83 -1.98
N GLY A 158 7.28 -14.79 -1.91
CA GLY A 158 7.31 -13.60 -2.78
C GLY A 158 6.94 -13.74 -4.27
N LEU A 159 7.21 -14.87 -4.92
CA LEU A 159 7.19 -15.08 -6.39
C LEU A 159 5.89 -14.67 -7.09
N ALA A 160 4.75 -14.70 -6.38
CA ALA A 160 3.47 -14.22 -6.88
C ALA A 160 3.47 -12.72 -7.23
N GLN A 161 4.27 -11.89 -6.54
CA GLN A 161 4.26 -10.44 -6.72
C GLN A 161 5.29 -9.96 -7.76
N ALA A 162 6.43 -10.62 -7.89
CA ALA A 162 7.36 -10.44 -9.03
C ALA A 162 6.64 -10.49 -10.39
N VAL A 163 5.62 -11.36 -10.45
CA VAL A 163 4.69 -11.53 -11.58
C VAL A 163 3.60 -10.46 -11.62
N SER A 164 2.99 -10.12 -10.47
CA SER A 164 1.81 -9.25 -10.38
C SER A 164 2.10 -7.75 -10.37
N VAL A 165 3.37 -7.33 -10.26
CA VAL A 165 3.81 -5.93 -10.45
C VAL A 165 3.80 -5.53 -11.94
N SER A 166 3.74 -6.51 -12.85
CA SER A 166 3.56 -6.30 -14.28
C SER A 166 2.08 -6.12 -14.63
N GLY A 167 1.77 -5.21 -15.56
CA GLY A 167 0.40 -4.98 -16.07
C GLY A 167 -0.21 -6.13 -16.90
N SER A 168 0.35 -7.34 -16.83
CA SER A 168 -0.17 -8.54 -17.50
C SER A 168 -1.29 -9.16 -16.68
N SER A 169 -2.50 -8.61 -16.80
CA SER A 169 -3.73 -9.17 -16.22
C SER A 169 -4.01 -10.57 -16.78
N SER A 170 -3.49 -11.59 -16.10
CA SER A 170 -3.78 -13.00 -16.39
C SER A 170 -5.22 -13.28 -16.00
N ARG A 171 -6.14 -13.17 -16.98
CA ARG A 171 -7.61 -13.33 -16.87
C ARG A 171 -8.03 -14.79 -16.60
N SER A 172 -7.30 -15.50 -15.74
CA SER A 172 -7.38 -16.96 -15.58
C SER A 172 -6.99 -17.48 -14.19
N THR A 173 -6.66 -16.62 -13.21
CA THR A 173 -6.84 -17.01 -11.80
C THR A 173 -8.34 -17.15 -11.53
N SER A 174 -8.83 -18.39 -11.45
CA SER A 174 -10.23 -18.67 -11.12
C SER A 174 -10.58 -18.11 -9.74
N THR A 175 -11.86 -17.78 -9.54
CA THR A 175 -12.37 -17.19 -8.29
C THR A 175 -11.96 -18.02 -7.06
N GLN A 176 -11.93 -19.36 -7.19
CA GLN A 176 -11.48 -20.29 -6.15
C GLN A 176 -10.00 -20.11 -5.75
N VAL A 177 -9.10 -19.80 -6.68
CA VAL A 177 -7.67 -19.55 -6.38
C VAL A 177 -7.49 -18.19 -5.69
N MET A 178 -8.29 -17.19 -6.08
CA MET A 178 -8.31 -15.88 -5.46
C MET A 178 -8.87 -15.93 -4.02
N LEU A 179 -9.98 -16.65 -3.83
CA LEU A 179 -10.56 -16.98 -2.51
C LEU A 179 -9.57 -17.73 -1.62
N GLY A 180 -8.97 -18.81 -2.13
CA GLY A 180 -8.03 -19.66 -1.38
C GLY A 180 -6.77 -18.93 -0.90
N THR A 181 -6.44 -17.78 -1.50
CA THR A 181 -5.34 -16.90 -1.04
C THR A 181 -5.85 -15.75 -0.15
N ALA A 182 -7.13 -15.39 -0.23
CA ALA A 182 -7.76 -14.42 0.67
C ALA A 182 -8.01 -15.00 2.08
N LEU A 183 -8.25 -16.31 2.21
CA LEU A 183 -8.50 -17.01 3.50
C LEU A 183 -7.46 -16.79 4.60
N TYR A 184 -6.24 -16.38 4.25
CA TYR A 184 -5.12 -16.20 5.19
C TYR A 184 -4.65 -14.75 5.29
N ARG A 185 -5.22 -13.83 4.50
CA ARG A 185 -4.68 -12.47 4.35
C ARG A 185 -5.02 -11.60 5.56
N ALA A 186 -4.01 -10.93 6.10
CA ALA A 186 -4.20 -9.96 7.17
C ALA A 186 -5.01 -8.73 6.69
N PRO A 187 -5.92 -8.18 7.51
CA PRO A 187 -6.89 -7.18 7.06
C PRO A 187 -6.24 -5.88 6.57
N GLU A 188 -5.13 -5.46 7.18
CA GLU A 188 -4.39 -4.27 6.79
C GLU A 188 -3.67 -4.42 5.44
N VAL A 189 -3.38 -5.63 4.98
CA VAL A 189 -2.59 -5.86 3.74
C VAL A 189 -3.28 -5.29 2.50
N ALA A 190 -4.61 -5.16 2.54
CA ALA A 190 -5.36 -4.46 1.50
C ALA A 190 -5.12 -2.93 1.50
N LEU A 191 -4.78 -2.33 2.64
CA LEU A 191 -4.61 -0.89 2.82
C LEU A 191 -3.13 -0.46 2.78
N THR A 192 -2.27 -1.17 3.52
CA THR A 192 -0.85 -0.82 3.72
C THR A 192 0.12 -1.70 2.93
N GLY A 193 -0.38 -2.74 2.24
CA GLY A 193 0.45 -3.73 1.55
C GLY A 193 1.01 -4.80 2.48
N HIS A 194 1.82 -5.72 1.93
CA HIS A 194 2.39 -6.82 2.69
C HIS A 194 3.48 -6.33 3.65
N SER A 195 3.31 -6.62 4.94
CA SER A 195 4.24 -6.27 6.02
C SER A 195 4.68 -7.52 6.79
N ALA A 196 5.73 -7.42 7.60
CA ALA A 196 6.12 -8.48 8.52
C ALA A 196 4.98 -8.88 9.48
N ALA A 197 4.24 -7.90 10.03
CA ALA A 197 3.06 -8.13 10.86
C ALA A 197 1.90 -8.81 10.11
N GLY A 198 1.84 -8.65 8.79
CA GLY A 198 0.91 -9.36 7.91
C GLY A 198 1.24 -10.86 7.81
N ASP A 199 2.51 -11.21 7.60
CA ASP A 199 2.96 -12.62 7.64
C ASP A 199 2.64 -13.28 8.99
N LEU A 200 2.81 -12.54 10.11
CA LEU A 200 2.49 -13.03 11.46
C LEU A 200 0.99 -13.30 11.65
N TYR A 201 0.11 -12.41 11.19
CA TYR A 201 -1.34 -12.68 11.24
C TYR A 201 -1.72 -13.86 10.35
N SER A 202 -1.15 -13.97 9.14
CA SER A 202 -1.36 -15.11 8.26
C SER A 202 -0.92 -16.44 8.92
N LEU A 203 0.19 -16.42 9.66
CA LEU A 203 0.62 -17.54 10.51
C LEU A 203 -0.36 -17.82 11.67
N GLY A 204 -0.99 -16.80 12.24
CA GLY A 204 -2.09 -16.94 13.20
C GLY A 204 -3.33 -17.62 12.60
N VAL A 205 -3.66 -17.35 11.33
CA VAL A 205 -4.75 -18.03 10.61
C VAL A 205 -4.40 -19.50 10.39
N VAL A 206 -3.16 -19.78 9.94
CA VAL A 206 -2.63 -21.15 9.82
C VAL A 206 -2.69 -21.89 11.16
N ALA A 207 -2.31 -21.25 12.27
CA ALA A 207 -2.39 -21.82 13.61
C ALA A 207 -3.84 -22.19 14.00
N PHE A 208 -4.79 -21.29 13.72
CA PHE A 208 -6.20 -21.54 14.01
C PHE A 208 -6.75 -22.73 13.19
N GLU A 209 -6.42 -22.79 11.90
CA GLU A 209 -6.86 -23.90 11.04
C GLU A 209 -6.24 -25.23 11.47
N LEU A 210 -4.94 -25.25 11.79
CA LEU A 210 -4.29 -26.44 12.33
C LEU A 210 -4.94 -26.91 13.65
N LEU A 211 -5.38 -26.00 14.52
CA LEU A 211 -6.02 -26.35 15.80
C LEU A 211 -7.51 -26.72 15.71
N THR A 212 -8.17 -26.48 14.57
CA THR A 212 -9.64 -26.66 14.45
C THR A 212 -10.10 -27.41 13.21
N GLY A 213 -9.21 -27.68 12.26
CA GLY A 213 -9.52 -28.31 10.97
C GLY A 213 -10.19 -27.39 9.94
N ARG A 214 -10.32 -26.08 10.22
CA ARG A 214 -10.92 -25.08 9.31
C ARG A 214 -10.42 -23.66 9.60
N PRO A 215 -10.34 -22.76 8.61
CA PRO A 215 -9.98 -21.36 8.87
C PRO A 215 -11.02 -20.66 9.78
N PRO A 216 -10.63 -19.58 10.49
CA PRO A 216 -11.51 -18.85 11.41
C PRO A 216 -12.65 -18.12 10.69
N PHE A 217 -12.46 -17.81 9.39
CA PHE A 217 -13.43 -17.12 8.55
C PHE A 217 -13.52 -17.80 7.18
N THR A 218 -14.73 -17.82 6.61
CA THR A 218 -15.02 -18.35 5.26
C THR A 218 -16.13 -17.50 4.65
N ALA A 219 -16.01 -17.15 3.38
CA ALA A 219 -17.11 -16.57 2.60
C ALA A 219 -16.97 -16.96 1.12
N ASP A 220 -18.06 -16.87 0.37
CA ASP A 220 -18.12 -17.24 -1.06
C ASP A 220 -17.50 -16.19 -1.98
N ASP A 221 -17.25 -14.98 -1.48
CA ASP A 221 -16.55 -13.90 -2.19
C ASP A 221 -15.35 -13.33 -1.38
N PRO A 222 -14.28 -12.84 -2.04
CA PRO A 222 -13.09 -12.34 -1.35
C PRO A 222 -13.29 -11.05 -0.53
N LEU A 223 -14.30 -10.23 -0.82
CA LEU A 223 -14.55 -8.96 -0.14
C LEU A 223 -15.23 -9.20 1.21
N SER A 224 -16.28 -10.04 1.25
CA SER A 224 -16.89 -10.49 2.50
C SER A 224 -15.87 -11.19 3.39
N LEU A 225 -15.02 -12.04 2.82
CA LEU A 225 -13.94 -12.71 3.56
C LEU A 225 -12.96 -11.69 4.16
N MET A 226 -12.56 -10.66 3.41
CA MET A 226 -11.71 -9.57 3.91
C MET A 226 -12.41 -8.75 5.01
N MET A 227 -13.73 -8.51 4.90
CA MET A 227 -14.52 -7.87 5.95
C MET A 227 -14.61 -8.71 7.23
N LEU A 228 -14.67 -10.04 7.14
CA LEU A 228 -14.58 -10.93 8.30
C LEU A 228 -13.17 -10.85 8.94
N HIS A 229 -12.11 -10.91 8.13
CA HIS A 229 -10.74 -10.73 8.61
C HIS A 229 -10.51 -9.38 9.31
N ALA A 230 -11.16 -8.30 8.85
CA ALA A 230 -11.10 -6.98 9.48
C ALA A 230 -11.96 -6.87 10.76
N ASN A 231 -13.26 -7.15 10.65
CA ASN A 231 -14.25 -6.72 11.64
C ASN A 231 -14.77 -7.85 12.55
N GLN A 232 -14.89 -9.07 12.04
CA GLN A 232 -15.53 -10.16 12.78
C GLN A 232 -14.63 -10.66 13.93
N PRO A 233 -15.11 -10.77 15.18
CA PRO A 233 -14.36 -11.42 16.25
C PRO A 233 -13.92 -12.84 15.86
N VAL A 234 -12.69 -13.21 16.19
CA VAL A 234 -12.16 -14.57 15.97
C VAL A 234 -13.00 -15.56 16.78
N PRO A 235 -13.49 -16.68 16.20
CA PRO A 235 -14.19 -17.69 16.96
C PRO A 235 -13.32 -18.25 18.10
N PRO A 236 -13.89 -18.70 19.23
CA PRO A 236 -13.10 -19.28 20.31
C PRO A 236 -12.42 -20.58 19.84
N LEU A 237 -11.12 -20.70 20.12
CA LEU A 237 -10.39 -21.96 19.98
C LEU A 237 -10.95 -23.02 20.98
N PRO A 238 -10.91 -24.32 20.62
CA PRO A 238 -11.34 -25.41 21.48
C PRO A 238 -10.67 -25.40 22.86
N GLU A 239 -11.37 -25.87 23.88
CA GLU A 239 -10.83 -25.96 25.25
C GLU A 239 -9.60 -26.87 25.35
N THR A 240 -9.49 -27.85 24.44
CA THR A 240 -8.33 -28.74 24.28
C THR A 240 -7.06 -28.04 23.81
N CYS A 241 -7.14 -26.82 23.26
CA CYS A 241 -5.97 -25.98 22.99
C CYS A 241 -5.47 -25.36 24.31
N PRO A 242 -4.23 -25.65 24.77
CA PRO A 242 -3.69 -25.10 26.02
C PRO A 242 -3.76 -23.57 26.07
N ALA A 243 -4.05 -23.01 27.25
CA ALA A 243 -4.21 -21.57 27.44
C ALA A 243 -3.01 -20.72 26.97
N PRO A 244 -1.73 -21.15 27.16
CA PRO A 244 -0.58 -20.41 26.60
C PRO A 244 -0.61 -20.33 25.07
N LEU A 245 -0.80 -21.45 24.37
CA LEU A 245 -0.91 -21.46 22.89
C LEU A 245 -2.13 -20.65 22.41
N ARG A 246 -3.25 -20.77 23.13
CA ARG A 246 -4.48 -20.01 22.86
C ARG A 246 -4.25 -18.50 22.92
N ALA A 247 -3.42 -18.03 23.86
CA ALA A 247 -3.02 -16.63 23.95
C ALA A 247 -2.16 -16.21 22.73
N VAL A 248 -1.16 -17.01 22.35
CA VAL A 248 -0.31 -16.73 21.17
C VAL A 248 -1.14 -16.57 19.89
N VAL A 249 -2.06 -17.51 19.62
CA VAL A 249 -2.91 -17.45 18.42
C VAL A 249 -3.87 -16.26 18.44
N ASN A 250 -4.44 -15.92 19.61
CA ASN A 250 -5.28 -14.73 19.76
C ASN A 250 -4.50 -13.42 19.55
N THR A 251 -3.24 -13.35 20.00
CA THR A 251 -2.35 -12.20 19.75
C THR A 251 -1.97 -12.09 18.28
N LEU A 252 -1.67 -13.19 17.58
CA LEU A 252 -1.40 -13.17 16.14
C LEU A 252 -2.62 -12.70 15.32
N LEU A 253 -3.82 -13.12 15.71
CA LEU A 253 -5.07 -12.77 15.03
C LEU A 253 -5.67 -11.43 15.50
N ALA A 254 -4.95 -10.64 16.30
CA ALA A 254 -5.37 -9.29 16.67
C ALA A 254 -5.55 -8.42 15.42
N LYS A 255 -6.67 -7.70 15.34
CA LYS A 255 -7.06 -6.96 14.13
C LYS A 255 -6.07 -5.84 13.79
N GLN A 256 -5.68 -5.06 14.80
CA GLN A 256 -4.66 -4.02 14.66
C GLN A 256 -3.26 -4.65 14.65
N PRO A 257 -2.36 -4.31 13.70
CA PRO A 257 -0.99 -4.82 13.66
C PRO A 257 -0.20 -4.57 14.96
N ASP A 258 -0.32 -3.36 15.51
CA ASP A 258 0.36 -2.93 16.75
C ASP A 258 -0.11 -3.68 18.02
N ALA A 259 -1.17 -4.48 17.92
CA ALA A 259 -1.67 -5.35 18.99
C ALA A 259 -1.20 -6.82 18.86
N ARG A 260 -0.39 -7.13 17.83
CA ARG A 260 0.27 -8.42 17.61
C ARG A 260 1.67 -8.42 18.24
N TYR A 261 2.46 -9.45 17.95
CA TYR A 261 3.91 -9.41 18.19
C TYR A 261 4.57 -8.38 17.27
N ALA A 262 5.49 -7.57 17.82
CA ALA A 262 6.16 -6.49 17.08
C ALA A 262 7.01 -7.00 15.90
N ASP A 263 7.56 -8.21 16.04
CA ASP A 263 8.30 -8.93 15.02
C ASP A 263 8.21 -10.46 15.24
N ALA A 264 8.82 -11.24 14.34
CA ALA A 264 8.85 -12.69 14.41
C ALA A 264 9.70 -13.25 15.57
N ALA A 265 10.62 -12.46 16.15
CA ALA A 265 11.46 -12.90 17.26
C ALA A 265 10.70 -12.80 18.59
N ALA A 266 9.87 -11.77 18.75
CA ALA A 266 8.90 -11.66 19.83
C ALA A 266 7.86 -12.80 19.79
N LEU A 267 7.47 -13.27 18.60
CA LEU A 267 6.66 -14.49 18.46
C LEU A 267 7.45 -15.75 18.87
N ALA A 268 8.69 -15.92 18.39
CA ALA A 268 9.50 -17.10 18.72
C ALA A 268 9.68 -17.25 20.25
N ALA A 269 10.06 -16.17 20.93
CA ALA A 269 10.20 -16.14 22.39
C ALA A 269 8.88 -16.41 23.15
N ALA A 270 7.72 -16.09 22.56
CA ALA A 270 6.43 -16.45 23.13
C ALA A 270 6.11 -17.95 22.95
N LEU A 271 6.53 -18.56 21.84
CA LEU A 271 6.38 -20.00 21.59
C LEU A 271 7.36 -20.85 22.43
N ASP A 272 8.56 -20.34 22.71
CA ASP A 272 9.48 -20.90 23.71
C ASP A 272 8.77 -20.99 25.08
N ALA A 273 8.10 -19.91 25.51
CA ALA A 273 7.36 -19.86 26.77
C ALA A 273 6.14 -20.81 26.81
N VAL A 274 5.49 -21.07 25.67
CA VAL A 274 4.47 -22.14 25.56
C VAL A 274 5.11 -23.51 25.78
N SER A 275 6.24 -23.78 25.12
CA SER A 275 6.94 -25.07 25.15
C SER A 275 7.57 -25.38 26.51
N ALA A 276 7.99 -24.34 27.24
CA ALA A 276 8.54 -24.45 28.60
C ALA A 276 7.47 -24.61 29.70
N SER A 277 6.17 -24.51 29.39
CA SER A 277 5.08 -24.56 30.37
C SER A 277 4.61 -25.99 30.64
N PRO A 278 4.74 -26.53 31.88
CA PRO A 278 4.23 -27.85 32.22
C PRO A 278 2.69 -27.93 32.09
N ALA A 279 2.19 -29.06 31.62
CA ALA A 279 0.76 -29.25 31.39
C ALA A 279 -0.05 -29.39 32.70
N ALA A 280 -1.12 -28.61 32.80
CA ALA A 280 -2.26 -28.75 33.71
C ALA A 280 -2.02 -28.72 35.24
N SER A 281 -2.37 -27.59 35.87
CA SER A 281 -2.98 -27.55 37.21
C SER A 281 -3.79 -26.26 37.39
N THR A 282 -5.03 -26.41 37.83
CA THR A 282 -5.98 -25.33 38.18
C THR A 282 -6.92 -25.84 39.28
N PRO A 283 -7.53 -24.97 40.11
CA PRO A 283 -7.25 -23.55 40.37
C PRO A 283 -7.00 -23.26 41.88
N ASP A 284 -6.69 -22.00 42.22
CA ASP A 284 -7.26 -21.38 43.43
C ASP A 284 -7.37 -19.85 43.25
N ALA A 285 -8.20 -19.19 44.06
CA ALA A 285 -8.46 -17.74 44.02
C ALA A 285 -8.03 -17.07 45.34
N GLY A 286 -7.19 -16.04 45.28
CA GLY A 286 -6.55 -15.49 46.48
C GLY A 286 -6.13 -14.02 46.45
N GLN A 287 -7.05 -13.15 46.88
CA GLN A 287 -6.79 -11.87 47.57
C GLN A 287 -6.11 -10.71 46.79
N ALA A 288 -6.15 -9.53 47.41
CA ALA A 288 -5.75 -8.24 46.84
C ALA A 288 -5.11 -7.32 47.92
N ALA A 289 -4.71 -6.11 47.50
CA ALA A 289 -4.24 -4.97 48.31
C ALA A 289 -2.76 -4.94 48.79
N ARG A 290 -1.96 -4.10 48.10
CA ARG A 290 -1.36 -2.81 48.57
C ARG A 290 -1.11 -2.58 50.09
N PRO A 291 -0.22 -1.64 50.48
CA PRO A 291 0.99 -1.09 49.81
C PRO A 291 2.20 -0.94 50.79
N ARG A 292 3.32 -0.32 50.37
CA ARG A 292 4.31 0.29 51.30
C ARG A 292 4.86 1.64 50.78
N GLN A 293 5.29 2.48 51.71
CA GLN A 293 5.94 3.80 51.51
C GLN A 293 7.32 3.81 52.19
N GLY A 294 8.19 4.78 51.86
CA GLY A 294 9.45 5.02 52.58
C GLY A 294 10.32 6.13 51.95
N SER A 295 10.40 7.29 52.61
CA SER A 295 11.22 8.48 52.24
C SER A 295 12.44 8.59 53.21
N PRO A 296 13.22 9.71 53.41
CA PRO A 296 13.05 11.11 52.97
C PRO A 296 14.29 11.98 52.59
N ALA A 297 13.99 13.07 51.86
CA ALA A 297 14.45 14.48 51.95
C ALA A 297 15.87 14.93 52.41
N SER A 298 16.39 16.00 51.76
CA SER A 298 16.66 17.30 52.42
C SER A 298 16.90 18.48 51.45
N GLN A 299 16.60 19.71 51.89
CA GLN A 299 17.05 21.03 51.36
C GLN A 299 17.52 21.89 52.56
N PRO A 300 18.14 23.08 52.35
CA PRO A 300 17.36 24.33 52.30
C PRO A 300 17.91 25.42 51.32
N ALA A 301 17.21 26.57 51.27
CA ALA A 301 17.46 27.78 50.44
C ALA A 301 18.08 28.94 51.29
N PRO A 302 18.06 30.27 50.95
CA PRO A 302 17.48 31.07 49.84
C PRO A 302 18.51 32.08 49.21
N GLU A 303 18.28 33.30 48.65
CA GLU A 303 17.12 34.22 48.42
C GLU A 303 17.39 35.33 47.33
N ALA A 304 16.48 36.33 47.23
CA ALA A 304 16.69 37.77 46.99
C ALA A 304 16.94 38.41 45.58
N THR A 305 15.83 38.70 44.87
CA THR A 305 15.34 40.07 44.52
C THR A 305 16.22 41.16 43.84
N THR A 306 15.84 41.62 42.62
CA THR A 306 15.68 43.08 42.25
C THR A 306 14.94 43.33 40.90
N ARG A 307 14.71 44.60 40.48
CA ARG A 307 13.53 45.03 39.68
C ARG A 307 13.72 46.21 38.67
N ALA A 308 13.49 45.94 37.37
CA ALA A 308 12.81 46.73 36.29
C ALA A 308 13.19 48.17 35.79
N LYS A 309 13.40 48.28 34.45
CA LYS A 309 12.90 49.29 33.44
C LYS A 309 13.32 50.81 33.54
N PRO A 310 13.11 51.69 32.51
CA PRO A 310 12.67 51.59 31.09
C PRO A 310 13.56 52.31 30.01
N ARG A 311 13.02 52.61 28.79
CA ARG A 311 13.65 53.23 27.58
C ARG A 311 13.74 54.79 27.59
N PRO A 312 14.37 55.43 26.56
CA PRO A 312 13.56 56.07 25.48
C PRO A 312 14.12 55.99 24.01
N HIS A 313 13.39 56.59 23.04
CA HIS A 313 13.77 56.91 21.63
C HIS A 313 13.49 58.41 21.37
N PRO A 314 14.15 59.12 20.41
CA PRO A 314 13.73 59.20 18.98
C PRO A 314 14.97 59.25 18.01
N ALA A 315 14.96 59.59 16.70
CA ALA A 315 13.99 60.27 15.82
C ALA A 315 14.09 59.87 14.31
N ARG A 316 13.28 60.54 13.45
CA ARG A 316 13.09 60.30 12.00
C ARG A 316 14.16 60.92 11.07
N SER A 317 14.27 60.38 9.85
CA SER A 317 14.46 61.16 8.60
C SER A 317 13.52 60.66 7.49
N THR A 318 13.56 61.26 6.29
CA THR A 318 12.41 61.39 5.36
C THR A 318 12.50 60.61 4.02
N PRO A 319 11.37 60.37 3.32
CA PRO A 319 11.29 59.44 2.18
C PRO A 319 11.69 60.04 0.83
N ARG A 320 12.12 59.17 -0.10
CA ARG A 320 12.41 59.48 -1.52
C ARG A 320 11.33 58.88 -2.43
N ARG A 321 10.84 59.66 -3.40
CA ARG A 321 9.82 59.23 -4.40
C ARG A 321 10.29 58.01 -5.21
N PRO A 322 9.37 57.12 -5.63
CA PRO A 322 9.73 55.91 -6.37
C PRO A 322 10.25 56.24 -7.77
N ALA A 323 11.29 55.52 -8.19
CA ALA A 323 11.58 55.34 -9.60
C ALA A 323 10.51 54.41 -10.22
N LYS A 324 10.30 54.51 -11.54
CA LYS A 324 9.53 53.47 -12.26
C LYS A 324 10.21 52.12 -12.00
N PRO A 325 9.47 51.04 -11.72
CA PRO A 325 10.07 49.71 -11.68
C PRO A 325 10.61 49.40 -13.08
N ALA A 326 11.94 49.29 -13.18
CA ALA A 326 12.52 48.45 -14.22
C ALA A 326 11.99 47.03 -14.01
N VAL A 327 11.73 46.29 -15.08
CA VAL A 327 11.40 44.86 -14.96
C VAL A 327 12.68 44.13 -14.58
N SER A 328 12.97 44.09 -13.28
CA SER A 328 14.03 43.27 -12.71
C SER A 328 13.74 41.82 -13.09
N GLN A 329 14.69 41.17 -13.75
CA GLN A 329 14.60 39.73 -13.96
C GLN A 329 14.40 39.05 -12.60
N PRO A 330 13.46 38.10 -12.47
CA PRO A 330 13.11 37.54 -11.16
C PRO A 330 14.35 36.89 -10.55
N THR A 331 14.62 37.20 -9.28
CA THR A 331 15.80 36.69 -8.55
C THR A 331 15.85 35.18 -8.66
N ARG A 332 16.90 34.67 -9.28
CA ARG A 332 17.10 33.23 -9.50
C ARG A 332 18.04 32.68 -8.43
N LEU A 333 17.56 31.74 -7.63
CA LEU A 333 18.36 30.99 -6.66
C LEU A 333 18.52 29.55 -7.14
N VAL A 334 19.70 28.95 -6.93
CA VAL A 334 20.01 27.57 -7.29
C VAL A 334 20.17 26.72 -6.02
N VAL A 335 19.36 25.68 -5.90
CA VAL A 335 19.43 24.73 -4.78
C VAL A 335 20.10 23.44 -5.23
N ALA A 336 21.19 23.04 -4.58
CA ALA A 336 21.93 21.83 -4.92
C ALA A 336 22.62 21.23 -3.68
N SER A 337 22.69 19.90 -3.61
CA SER A 337 23.42 19.19 -2.54
C SER A 337 24.90 19.60 -2.46
N PHE A 338 25.47 20.05 -3.59
CA PHE A 338 26.82 20.63 -3.68
C PHE A 338 26.84 21.76 -4.72
N GLY A 339 27.54 22.87 -4.43
CA GLY A 339 27.84 23.93 -5.39
C GLY A 339 26.71 24.91 -5.77
N GLY A 340 25.51 24.79 -5.21
CA GLY A 340 24.43 25.78 -5.36
C GLY A 340 24.49 26.90 -4.32
N ASP A 341 23.69 27.96 -4.53
CA ASP A 341 23.53 29.08 -3.59
C ASP A 341 23.00 28.60 -2.22
N HIS A 342 22.13 27.57 -2.25
CA HIS A 342 21.57 26.93 -1.06
C HIS A 342 21.64 25.40 -1.15
N ARG A 343 21.72 24.73 0.00
CA ARG A 343 21.68 23.25 0.10
C ARG A 343 20.31 22.67 0.49
N SER A 344 19.41 23.51 0.98
CA SER A 344 18.02 23.18 1.32
C SER A 344 17.09 24.11 0.54
N ILE A 345 15.97 23.57 0.10
CA ILE A 345 14.94 24.29 -0.64
C ILE A 345 14.20 25.25 0.30
N GLN A 346 13.91 24.85 1.54
CA GLN A 346 13.32 25.75 2.53
C GLN A 346 14.25 26.94 2.84
N ALA A 347 15.57 26.70 2.98
CA ALA A 347 16.54 27.77 3.19
C ALA A 347 16.62 28.76 2.01
N ALA A 348 16.45 28.28 0.78
CA ALA A 348 16.32 29.14 -0.41
C ALA A 348 15.01 29.92 -0.42
N HIS A 349 13.88 29.27 -0.07
CA HIS A 349 12.59 29.93 0.08
C HIS A 349 12.64 31.05 1.13
N ASP A 350 13.22 30.80 2.29
CA ASP A 350 13.30 31.77 3.38
C ASP A 350 14.14 33.00 2.99
N ALA A 351 15.23 32.80 2.24
CA ALA A 351 16.07 33.88 1.70
C ALA A 351 15.47 34.60 0.47
N ALA A 352 14.58 33.96 -0.29
CA ALA A 352 14.04 34.49 -1.54
C ALA A 352 13.21 35.78 -1.34
N PRO A 353 13.32 36.79 -2.21
CA PRO A 353 12.32 37.84 -2.30
C PRO A 353 11.03 37.31 -2.95
N ASP A 354 9.94 38.06 -2.81
CA ASP A 354 8.67 37.76 -3.48
C ASP A 354 8.85 37.71 -5.01
N HIS A 355 8.17 36.76 -5.65
CA HIS A 355 8.23 36.41 -7.07
C HIS A 355 9.60 35.91 -7.59
N ALA A 356 10.49 35.46 -6.70
CA ALA A 356 11.72 34.75 -7.07
C ALA A 356 11.46 33.40 -7.77
N VAL A 357 12.45 32.96 -8.55
CA VAL A 357 12.51 31.64 -9.16
C VAL A 357 13.60 30.81 -8.49
N ILE A 358 13.22 29.72 -7.83
CA ILE A 358 14.12 28.81 -7.13
C ILE A 358 14.26 27.56 -8.00
N VAL A 359 15.45 27.36 -8.57
CA VAL A 359 15.77 26.22 -9.43
C VAL A 359 16.46 25.14 -8.61
N VAL A 360 15.78 24.00 -8.48
CA VAL A 360 16.23 22.85 -7.70
C VAL A 360 16.93 21.87 -8.63
N LYS A 361 18.21 21.60 -8.38
CA LYS A 361 19.03 20.66 -9.16
C LYS A 361 18.59 19.20 -8.90
N PRO A 362 18.95 18.26 -9.78
CA PRO A 362 18.81 16.82 -9.52
C PRO A 362 19.40 16.40 -8.17
N GLY A 363 18.61 15.72 -7.35
CA GLY A 363 18.93 15.34 -5.97
C GLY A 363 17.70 14.81 -5.22
N VAL A 364 17.95 14.27 -4.02
CA VAL A 364 16.90 13.89 -3.06
C VAL A 364 17.00 14.81 -1.85
N TYR A 365 15.88 15.46 -1.52
CA TYR A 365 15.76 16.53 -0.53
C TYR A 365 14.85 16.05 0.60
N MET A 366 15.47 15.57 1.68
CA MET A 366 14.80 15.08 2.89
C MET A 366 14.33 16.24 3.79
N GLU A 367 13.42 17.07 3.27
CA GLU A 367 12.87 18.24 3.94
C GLU A 367 11.38 18.43 3.62
N ALA A 368 10.63 18.99 4.57
CA ALA A 368 9.25 19.39 4.37
C ALA A 368 9.18 20.91 4.13
N LEU A 369 8.53 21.33 3.06
CA LEU A 369 8.48 22.73 2.64
C LEU A 369 7.22 23.44 3.13
N ARG A 370 7.38 24.69 3.55
CA ARG A 370 6.27 25.61 3.82
C ARG A 370 6.48 26.90 3.04
N LEU A 371 5.84 26.97 1.89
CA LEU A 371 5.95 28.09 0.94
C LEU A 371 5.03 29.23 1.39
N THR A 372 5.58 30.11 2.22
CA THR A 372 4.92 31.26 2.89
C THR A 372 4.95 32.57 2.10
N LYS A 373 5.60 32.59 0.93
CA LYS A 373 5.80 33.75 0.05
C LYS A 373 5.51 33.33 -1.40
N PRO A 374 5.07 34.24 -2.29
CA PRO A 374 4.84 33.89 -3.68
C PRO A 374 6.17 33.61 -4.38
N VAL A 375 6.45 32.34 -4.70
CA VAL A 375 7.70 31.90 -5.36
C VAL A 375 7.39 30.89 -6.45
N THR A 376 8.31 30.72 -7.41
CA THR A 376 8.25 29.66 -8.43
C THR A 376 9.38 28.66 -8.18
N LEU A 377 9.01 27.44 -7.78
CA LEU A 377 9.91 26.32 -7.51
C LEU A 377 9.98 25.42 -8.76
N VAL A 378 11.14 25.30 -9.39
CA VAL A 378 11.31 24.56 -10.66
C VAL A 378 12.40 23.50 -10.53
N GLY A 379 12.08 22.24 -10.85
CA GLY A 379 13.07 21.19 -10.97
C GLY A 379 13.86 21.29 -12.28
N GLU A 380 15.18 21.12 -12.22
CA GLU A 380 16.03 21.13 -13.42
C GLU A 380 16.12 19.74 -14.07
N GLY A 381 15.49 19.60 -15.24
CA GLY A 381 15.56 18.40 -16.07
C GLY A 381 14.34 17.48 -15.91
N ASP A 382 14.59 16.18 -15.82
CA ASP A 382 13.54 15.18 -15.56
C ASP A 382 13.04 15.28 -14.12
N ALA A 383 11.73 15.50 -13.94
CA ALA A 383 11.07 15.62 -12.64
C ALA A 383 11.35 14.42 -11.71
N LYS A 384 11.56 13.22 -12.26
CA LYS A 384 11.92 12.01 -11.49
C LYS A 384 13.28 12.09 -10.78
N ARG A 385 14.12 13.05 -11.18
CA ARG A 385 15.47 13.27 -10.64
C ARG A 385 15.54 14.37 -9.58
N VAL A 386 14.47 15.13 -9.37
CA VAL A 386 14.37 16.17 -8.34
C VAL A 386 13.29 15.73 -7.36
N VAL A 387 13.70 15.11 -6.23
CA VAL A 387 12.78 14.46 -5.29
C VAL A 387 12.74 15.21 -3.97
N ILE A 388 11.58 15.68 -3.56
CA ILE A 388 11.28 16.15 -2.20
C ILE A 388 10.66 14.98 -1.43
N GLU A 389 11.18 14.65 -0.25
CA GLU A 389 10.70 13.53 0.56
C GLU A 389 10.53 13.91 2.04
N ALA A 390 9.36 13.65 2.60
CA ALA A 390 9.01 13.92 4.00
C ALA A 390 8.13 12.81 4.60
N SER A 391 7.94 12.80 5.93
CA SER A 391 7.19 11.75 6.65
C SER A 391 6.47 12.21 7.93
N ARG A 392 6.54 13.49 8.30
CA ARG A 392 6.05 14.00 9.60
C ARG A 392 5.06 15.16 9.51
N THR A 393 4.85 15.69 8.31
CA THR A 393 3.98 16.81 7.95
C THR A 393 3.60 16.65 6.48
N HIS A 394 2.79 17.54 5.94
CA HIS A 394 2.71 17.73 4.48
C HIS A 394 4.12 17.94 3.90
N ALA A 395 4.43 17.34 2.75
CA ALA A 395 5.76 17.43 2.15
C ALA A 395 5.98 18.79 1.46
N VAL A 396 4.94 19.35 0.82
CA VAL A 396 4.89 20.75 0.38
C VAL A 396 3.58 21.39 0.82
N HIS A 397 3.66 22.37 1.73
CA HIS A 397 2.54 23.20 2.18
C HIS A 397 2.60 24.56 1.47
N MET A 398 1.69 24.77 0.51
CA MET A 398 1.57 26.00 -0.28
C MET A 398 0.69 27.01 0.46
N ALA A 399 1.31 27.92 1.23
CA ALA A 399 0.67 28.89 2.13
C ALA A 399 0.65 30.33 1.57
N ALA A 400 1.09 30.52 0.33
CA ALA A 400 1.02 31.75 -0.45
C ALA A 400 0.88 31.37 -1.94
N PRO A 401 0.51 32.31 -2.85
CA PRO A 401 0.34 32.02 -4.27
C PRO A 401 1.68 31.64 -4.94
N CYS A 402 1.94 30.34 -5.06
CA CYS A 402 3.23 29.81 -5.52
C CYS A 402 3.06 28.73 -6.60
N ARG A 403 4.12 28.53 -7.38
CA ARG A 403 4.17 27.57 -8.50
C ARG A 403 5.18 26.48 -8.19
N LEU A 404 4.75 25.22 -8.26
CA LEU A 404 5.57 24.03 -8.13
C LEU A 404 5.60 23.35 -9.51
N GLU A 405 6.79 23.18 -10.10
CA GLU A 405 6.91 22.70 -11.47
C GLU A 405 8.07 21.71 -11.68
N GLY A 406 7.80 20.60 -12.36
CA GLY A 406 8.83 19.64 -12.78
C GLY A 406 9.56 18.94 -11.62
N ILE A 407 8.86 18.63 -10.53
CA ILE A 407 9.43 18.07 -9.30
C ILE A 407 8.68 16.79 -8.89
N THR A 408 9.40 15.80 -8.36
CA THR A 408 8.81 14.66 -7.64
C THR A 408 8.57 15.03 -6.18
N VAL A 409 7.38 14.78 -5.65
CA VAL A 409 7.08 14.93 -4.22
C VAL A 409 6.59 13.59 -3.66
N ARG A 410 7.22 13.16 -2.57
CA ARG A 410 6.90 11.92 -1.86
C ARG A 410 6.58 12.22 -0.40
N LEU A 411 5.43 11.74 0.06
CA LEU A 411 5.14 11.65 1.48
C LEU A 411 5.20 10.19 1.90
N GLY A 412 6.19 9.84 2.72
CA GLY A 412 6.27 8.53 3.38
C GLY A 412 5.21 8.39 4.48
N ALA A 413 5.17 7.20 5.10
CA ALA A 413 4.20 6.89 6.15
C ALA A 413 4.24 7.90 7.31
N SER A 414 3.05 8.34 7.73
CA SER A 414 2.83 9.34 8.78
C SER A 414 1.67 8.90 9.67
N ARG A 415 1.65 9.35 10.93
CA ARG A 415 0.54 9.05 11.87
C ARG A 415 -0.72 9.87 11.61
N GLU A 416 -0.52 11.09 11.11
CA GLU A 416 -1.59 11.99 10.68
C GLU A 416 -1.79 11.89 9.17
N PRO A 417 -3.02 12.07 8.64
CA PRO A 417 -3.35 12.00 7.21
C PRO A 417 -2.88 13.25 6.45
N HIS A 418 -1.60 13.56 6.56
CA HIS A 418 -0.95 14.60 5.78
C HIS A 418 -0.92 14.23 4.29
N SER A 419 -0.86 15.26 3.45
CA SER A 419 -0.82 15.15 2.01
C SER A 419 0.53 15.55 1.42
N ALA A 420 0.92 14.94 0.30
CA ALA A 420 2.20 15.23 -0.34
C ALA A 420 2.28 16.69 -0.80
N VAL A 421 1.21 17.21 -1.41
CA VAL A 421 1.03 18.66 -1.62
C VAL A 421 -0.28 19.14 -1.00
N TYR A 422 -0.19 20.18 -0.16
CA TYR A 422 -1.33 20.80 0.52
C TYR A 422 -1.42 22.28 0.15
N VAL A 423 -2.48 22.64 -0.59
CA VAL A 423 -2.75 24.01 -1.03
C VAL A 423 -3.65 24.70 -0.01
N ALA A 424 -3.08 25.63 0.76
CA ALA A 424 -3.77 26.41 1.78
C ALA A 424 -4.13 27.83 1.31
N ALA A 425 -3.46 28.33 0.26
CA ALA A 425 -3.63 29.68 -0.27
C ALA A 425 -4.15 29.66 -1.72
N PRO A 426 -4.90 30.69 -2.14
CA PRO A 426 -5.33 30.84 -3.53
C PRO A 426 -4.16 31.12 -4.48
N GLY A 427 -4.39 30.95 -5.79
CA GLY A 427 -3.42 31.23 -6.85
C GLY A 427 -2.22 30.28 -6.86
N CYS A 428 -2.40 29.03 -6.43
CA CYS A 428 -1.35 28.01 -6.45
C CYS A 428 -1.35 27.20 -7.75
N HIS A 429 -0.17 26.85 -8.25
CA HIS A 429 0.00 26.05 -9.47
C HIS A 429 0.88 24.82 -9.19
N ILE A 430 0.42 23.63 -9.58
CA ILE A 430 1.14 22.35 -9.48
C ILE A 430 1.19 21.75 -10.88
N LEU A 431 2.38 21.73 -11.48
CA LEU A 431 2.56 21.56 -12.93
C LEU A 431 3.63 20.51 -13.26
N ASN A 432 3.32 19.55 -14.13
CA ASN A 432 4.31 18.57 -14.65
C ASN A 432 5.06 17.80 -13.53
N CYS A 433 4.44 17.63 -12.37
CA CYS A 433 5.04 17.00 -11.18
C CYS A 433 4.68 15.51 -11.08
N VAL A 434 5.46 14.79 -10.26
CA VAL A 434 5.28 13.35 -10.00
C VAL A 434 5.00 13.17 -8.50
N LEU A 435 3.77 12.83 -8.14
CA LEU A 435 3.26 12.96 -6.77
C LEU A 435 2.78 11.61 -6.24
N THR A 436 3.20 11.26 -5.02
CA THR A 436 2.79 10.01 -4.33
C THR A 436 2.78 10.21 -2.80
N SER A 437 1.88 9.51 -2.10
CA SER A 437 1.68 9.62 -0.65
C SER A 437 1.34 8.26 -0.03
N SER A 438 2.12 7.85 0.98
CA SER A 438 1.88 6.67 1.82
C SER A 438 1.17 7.01 3.14
N ALA A 439 0.49 8.16 3.21
CA ALA A 439 -0.22 8.64 4.40
C ALA A 439 -1.66 9.07 4.05
N GLY A 440 -1.94 10.38 4.01
CA GLY A 440 -3.21 10.93 3.53
C GLY A 440 -3.19 11.20 2.01
N PRO A 441 -4.06 12.09 1.50
CA PRO A 441 -4.26 12.29 0.07
C PRO A 441 -2.98 12.72 -0.66
N VAL A 442 -2.83 12.43 -1.95
CA VAL A 442 -1.62 12.87 -2.67
C VAL A 442 -1.61 14.40 -2.85
N VAL A 443 -2.72 14.98 -3.29
CA VAL A 443 -2.93 16.44 -3.33
C VAL A 443 -4.19 16.81 -2.55
N THR A 444 -4.12 17.85 -1.72
CA THR A 444 -5.29 18.44 -1.05
C THR A 444 -5.39 19.92 -1.40
N VAL A 445 -6.56 20.38 -1.84
CA VAL A 445 -6.89 21.81 -1.96
C VAL A 445 -7.83 22.18 -0.82
N ALA A 446 -7.36 23.04 0.09
CA ALA A 446 -8.07 23.38 1.32
C ALA A 446 -9.38 24.14 1.07
N ALA A 447 -10.27 24.12 2.06
CA ALA A 447 -11.60 24.70 1.98
C ALA A 447 -11.57 26.20 1.60
N GLY A 448 -12.10 26.53 0.42
CA GLY A 448 -12.11 27.90 -0.12
C GLY A 448 -10.81 28.38 -0.80
N ALA A 449 -9.78 27.54 -0.90
CA ALA A 449 -8.60 27.81 -1.74
C ALA A 449 -8.87 27.49 -3.21
N ASP A 450 -8.01 28.00 -4.11
CA ASP A 450 -7.99 27.62 -5.52
C ASP A 450 -6.61 27.20 -6.03
N ALA A 451 -6.62 26.29 -7.01
CA ALA A 451 -5.41 25.65 -7.53
C ALA A 451 -5.54 25.30 -9.02
N GLN A 452 -4.46 25.48 -9.77
CA GLN A 452 -4.27 24.82 -11.07
C GLN A 452 -3.40 23.57 -10.87
N VAL A 453 -3.93 22.41 -11.26
CA VAL A 453 -3.25 21.12 -11.20
C VAL A 453 -3.19 20.58 -12.62
N ARG A 454 -2.04 20.72 -13.31
CA ARG A 454 -1.93 20.36 -14.74
C ARG A 454 -0.74 19.46 -15.09
N GLY A 455 -0.98 18.45 -15.92
CA GLY A 455 0.05 17.59 -16.50
C GLY A 455 0.80 16.72 -15.48
N ASN A 456 0.22 16.50 -14.30
CA ASN A 456 0.87 15.75 -13.22
C ASN A 456 0.60 14.25 -13.32
N LEU A 457 1.57 13.45 -12.88
CA LEU A 457 1.37 12.04 -12.55
C LEU A 457 1.12 11.92 -11.05
N ILE A 458 -0.12 11.61 -10.66
CA ILE A 458 -0.58 11.50 -9.27
C ILE A 458 -0.91 10.03 -9.03
N TYR A 459 -0.04 9.31 -8.31
CA TYR A 459 -0.06 7.83 -8.35
C TYR A 459 0.32 7.14 -7.04
N ASP A 460 -0.12 5.88 -6.93
CA ASP A 460 0.18 4.94 -5.84
C ASP A 460 -0.11 5.53 -4.43
N GLY A 461 -1.21 6.28 -4.30
CA GLY A 461 -1.62 6.91 -3.04
C GLY A 461 -2.33 5.96 -2.08
N ALA A 462 -1.96 6.00 -0.80
CA ALA A 462 -2.58 5.22 0.28
C ALA A 462 -3.99 5.73 0.71
N ASP A 463 -4.44 6.84 0.14
CA ASP A 463 -5.73 7.47 0.38
C ASP A 463 -6.37 7.89 -0.97
N VAL A 464 -6.88 9.11 -1.08
CA VAL A 464 -7.39 9.72 -2.32
C VAL A 464 -6.24 10.32 -3.15
N GLY A 465 -6.33 10.27 -4.48
CA GLY A 465 -5.40 10.96 -5.37
C GLY A 465 -5.44 12.48 -5.20
N VAL A 466 -6.58 13.11 -5.51
CA VAL A 466 -6.82 14.54 -5.27
C VAL A 466 -8.06 14.74 -4.39
N GLN A 467 -7.92 15.42 -3.26
CA GLN A 467 -9.04 15.83 -2.40
C GLN A 467 -9.28 17.34 -2.51
N LEU A 468 -10.49 17.72 -2.91
CA LEU A 468 -10.92 19.11 -3.04
C LEU A 468 -11.88 19.43 -1.89
N CYS A 469 -11.40 20.17 -0.89
CA CYS A 469 -12.14 20.42 0.33
C CYS A 469 -13.28 21.44 0.15
N ALA A 470 -14.22 21.47 1.08
CA ALA A 470 -15.49 22.18 0.94
C ALA A 470 -15.36 23.64 0.45
N ARG A 471 -16.10 24.00 -0.60
CA ARG A 471 -16.08 25.31 -1.31
C ARG A 471 -14.77 25.67 -2.02
N SER A 472 -13.81 24.75 -2.17
CA SER A 472 -12.63 24.96 -3.02
C SER A 472 -12.98 25.04 -4.51
N ARG A 473 -12.05 25.58 -5.31
CA ARG A 473 -12.14 25.65 -6.77
C ARG A 473 -10.82 25.19 -7.38
N ALA A 474 -10.80 24.03 -8.02
CA ALA A 474 -9.59 23.55 -8.69
C ALA A 474 -9.82 23.37 -10.19
N HIS A 475 -8.81 23.71 -10.97
CA HIS A 475 -8.73 23.39 -12.40
C HIS A 475 -7.77 22.23 -12.58
N LEU A 476 -8.30 21.04 -12.86
CA LEU A 476 -7.55 19.81 -13.10
C LEU A 476 -7.51 19.57 -14.61
N GLU A 477 -6.32 19.59 -15.20
CA GLU A 477 -6.13 19.44 -16.65
C GLU A 477 -5.01 18.46 -16.99
N GLU A 478 -5.23 17.54 -17.94
CA GLU A 478 -4.18 16.64 -18.48
C GLU A 478 -3.43 15.77 -17.43
N ASN A 479 -4.00 15.53 -16.24
CA ASN A 479 -3.35 14.71 -15.21
C ASN A 479 -3.62 13.21 -15.41
N GLU A 480 -2.64 12.37 -15.11
CA GLU A 480 -2.81 10.92 -14.90
C GLU A 480 -2.95 10.65 -13.40
N ILE A 481 -4.11 10.18 -12.98
CA ILE A 481 -4.47 9.95 -11.57
C ILE A 481 -4.79 8.46 -11.40
N ARG A 482 -3.89 7.68 -10.77
CA ARG A 482 -4.04 6.21 -10.74
C ARG A 482 -3.56 5.46 -9.50
N ASN A 483 -4.01 4.22 -9.37
CA ASN A 483 -3.59 3.26 -8.34
C ASN A 483 -3.87 3.71 -6.88
N HIS A 484 -4.83 4.60 -6.66
CA HIS A 484 -5.16 5.12 -5.33
C HIS A 484 -6.00 4.13 -4.53
N ALA A 485 -5.75 4.03 -3.22
CA ALA A 485 -6.44 3.11 -2.32
C ALA A 485 -7.88 3.53 -2.02
N ARG A 486 -8.24 4.81 -2.24
CA ARG A 486 -9.62 5.30 -2.28
C ARG A 486 -9.91 5.90 -3.66
N ALA A 487 -10.56 7.06 -3.72
CA ALA A 487 -10.98 7.68 -4.97
C ALA A 487 -9.79 8.26 -5.76
N GLY A 488 -9.92 8.36 -7.09
CA GLY A 488 -8.99 9.17 -7.88
C GLY A 488 -9.12 10.66 -7.54
N LEU A 489 -10.36 11.15 -7.53
CA LEU A 489 -10.73 12.51 -7.14
C LEU A 489 -11.89 12.46 -6.13
N LEU A 490 -11.74 13.11 -4.98
CA LEU A 490 -12.82 13.37 -4.02
C LEU A 490 -13.17 14.86 -4.03
N VAL A 491 -14.45 15.17 -4.21
CA VAL A 491 -14.97 16.55 -4.21
C VAL A 491 -15.95 16.72 -3.04
N GLU A 492 -15.55 17.49 -2.05
CA GLU A 492 -16.36 17.76 -0.86
C GLU A 492 -17.53 18.74 -1.12
N ALA A 493 -18.37 18.92 -0.10
CA ALA A 493 -19.58 19.73 -0.16
C ALA A 493 -19.33 21.17 -0.64
N ASP A 494 -20.23 21.64 -1.51
CA ASP A 494 -20.21 22.98 -2.12
C ASP A 494 -18.92 23.33 -2.91
N ALA A 495 -17.98 22.38 -3.11
CA ALA A 495 -16.83 22.57 -3.99
C ALA A 495 -17.24 22.46 -5.47
N ALA A 496 -16.55 23.21 -6.34
CA ALA A 496 -16.92 23.36 -7.75
C ALA A 496 -15.69 23.44 -8.66
N PRO A 497 -15.05 22.29 -8.97
CA PRO A 497 -13.90 22.24 -9.86
C PRO A 497 -14.29 22.28 -11.35
N GLU A 498 -13.30 22.57 -12.18
CA GLU A 498 -13.28 22.18 -13.59
C GLU A 498 -12.25 21.06 -13.77
N VAL A 499 -12.65 19.96 -14.39
CA VAL A 499 -11.87 18.73 -14.53
C VAL A 499 -11.93 18.34 -16.00
N VAL A 500 -10.84 18.55 -16.74
CA VAL A 500 -10.79 18.50 -18.20
C VAL A 500 -9.63 17.63 -18.70
N ASN A 501 -9.86 16.72 -19.66
CA ASN A 501 -8.82 15.88 -20.29
C ASN A 501 -7.96 15.04 -19.30
N ASN A 502 -8.45 14.72 -18.10
CA ASN A 502 -7.72 13.89 -17.13
C ASN A 502 -7.99 12.40 -17.38
N ARG A 503 -7.04 11.55 -16.98
CA ARG A 503 -7.24 10.09 -16.93
C ARG A 503 -7.26 9.63 -15.48
N LEU A 504 -8.38 9.08 -15.02
CA LEU A 504 -8.56 8.56 -13.66
C LEU A 504 -8.78 7.04 -13.70
N HIS A 505 -7.80 6.26 -13.28
CA HIS A 505 -7.85 4.80 -13.52
C HIS A 505 -7.16 3.92 -12.48
N HIS A 506 -7.54 2.64 -12.45
CA HIS A 506 -6.98 1.63 -11.53
C HIS A 506 -7.12 2.01 -10.04
N GLY A 507 -8.02 2.93 -9.68
CA GLY A 507 -8.36 3.26 -8.30
C GLY A 507 -9.20 2.16 -7.64
N ARG A 508 -9.13 2.05 -6.30
CA ARG A 508 -9.82 0.99 -5.56
C ARG A 508 -11.23 1.36 -5.06
N ALA A 509 -11.60 2.65 -5.13
CA ALA A 509 -12.97 3.13 -4.97
C ALA A 509 -13.41 3.82 -6.27
N GLY A 510 -14.45 4.66 -6.23
CA GLY A 510 -14.92 5.42 -7.39
C GLY A 510 -13.83 6.28 -8.03
N GLY A 511 -13.79 6.32 -9.36
CA GLY A 511 -12.83 7.14 -10.10
C GLY A 511 -12.93 8.63 -9.75
N ILE A 512 -14.16 9.16 -9.73
CA ILE A 512 -14.52 10.47 -9.15
C ILE A 512 -15.65 10.28 -8.14
N VAL A 513 -15.52 10.81 -6.94
CA VAL A 513 -16.53 10.75 -5.87
C VAL A 513 -16.96 12.17 -5.48
N LEU A 514 -18.27 12.44 -5.57
CA LEU A 514 -18.88 13.74 -5.29
C LEU A 514 -19.73 13.67 -4.02
N ALA A 515 -19.38 14.45 -2.99
CA ALA A 515 -20.10 14.50 -1.72
C ALA A 515 -21.43 15.29 -1.78
N ASP A 516 -22.15 15.37 -0.65
CA ASP A 516 -23.41 16.14 -0.54
C ASP A 516 -23.26 17.57 -1.08
N ARG A 517 -24.16 17.99 -1.95
CA ARG A 517 -24.14 19.31 -2.65
C ARG A 517 -22.89 19.62 -3.49
N ALA A 518 -21.99 18.67 -3.78
CA ALA A 518 -20.86 18.91 -4.67
C ALA A 518 -21.31 19.35 -6.09
N ARG A 519 -20.47 20.14 -6.77
CA ARG A 519 -20.73 20.73 -8.09
C ARG A 519 -19.53 20.48 -9.02
N GLY A 520 -19.43 21.25 -10.10
CA GLY A 520 -18.28 21.27 -11.00
C GLY A 520 -18.60 20.80 -12.42
N ARG A 521 -17.58 20.90 -13.29
CA ARG A 521 -17.64 20.56 -14.71
C ARG A 521 -16.61 19.49 -15.00
N TYR A 522 -17.07 18.37 -15.53
CA TYR A 522 -16.26 17.17 -15.81
C TYR A 522 -16.38 16.93 -17.31
N VAL A 523 -15.31 17.22 -18.06
CA VAL A 523 -15.36 17.33 -19.53
C VAL A 523 -14.21 16.58 -20.19
N ASP A 524 -14.50 15.77 -21.21
CA ASP A 524 -13.49 15.04 -22.00
C ASP A 524 -12.52 14.14 -21.19
N ASN A 525 -12.88 13.74 -19.95
CA ASN A 525 -12.03 12.87 -19.12
C ASN A 525 -12.20 11.39 -19.49
N VAL A 526 -11.21 10.57 -19.14
CA VAL A 526 -11.25 9.11 -19.27
C VAL A 526 -11.18 8.48 -17.88
N ILE A 527 -12.28 7.85 -17.45
CA ILE A 527 -12.47 7.28 -16.12
C ILE A 527 -12.67 5.77 -16.27
N CYS A 528 -11.62 4.98 -16.03
CA CYS A 528 -11.60 3.58 -16.47
C CYS A 528 -10.87 2.63 -15.53
N ASP A 529 -11.17 1.34 -15.62
CA ASP A 529 -10.46 0.27 -14.89
C ASP A 529 -10.47 0.45 -13.35
N ASN A 530 -11.39 1.25 -12.78
CA ASN A 530 -11.52 1.43 -11.33
C ASN A 530 -12.31 0.27 -10.73
N VAL A 531 -12.03 -0.12 -9.48
CA VAL A 531 -12.63 -1.30 -8.84
C VAL A 531 -14.11 -1.11 -8.51
N ASN A 532 -14.50 0.13 -8.15
CA ASN A 532 -15.90 0.49 -7.91
C ASN A 532 -16.50 1.21 -9.15
N ASN A 533 -17.38 2.19 -8.95
CA ASN A 533 -18.00 2.95 -10.03
C ASN A 533 -16.99 3.85 -10.76
N GLY A 534 -17.36 4.31 -11.96
CA GLY A 534 -16.62 5.38 -12.63
C GLY A 534 -16.79 6.72 -11.90
N MET A 535 -18.03 7.16 -11.73
CA MET A 535 -18.39 8.35 -10.94
C MET A 535 -19.48 8.03 -9.91
N GLU A 536 -19.27 8.48 -8.67
CA GLU A 536 -20.25 8.41 -7.57
C GLU A 536 -20.80 9.83 -7.32
N VAL A 537 -22.12 9.98 -7.32
CA VAL A 537 -22.83 11.27 -7.25
C VAL A 537 -23.72 11.33 -6.01
N GLY A 538 -23.24 12.00 -4.97
CA GLY A 538 -23.91 12.15 -3.67
C GLY A 538 -25.25 12.89 -3.70
N ALA A 539 -25.96 12.83 -2.57
CA ALA A 539 -27.21 13.56 -2.35
C ALA A 539 -27.05 15.06 -2.68
N HIS A 540 -28.06 15.65 -3.31
CA HIS A 540 -28.08 17.05 -3.76
C HIS A 540 -26.91 17.48 -4.68
N ALA A 541 -26.01 16.58 -5.09
CA ALA A 541 -24.92 16.87 -6.01
C ALA A 541 -25.48 17.12 -7.41
N ALA A 542 -24.87 18.05 -8.14
CA ALA A 542 -25.30 18.45 -9.48
C ALA A 542 -24.06 18.80 -10.34
N PRO A 543 -23.28 17.80 -10.76
CA PRO A 543 -22.20 17.98 -11.73
C PRO A 543 -22.77 18.29 -13.13
N VAL A 544 -21.91 18.84 -13.98
CA VAL A 544 -22.10 18.84 -15.44
C VAL A 544 -21.03 17.93 -16.05
N VAL A 545 -21.45 16.76 -16.53
CA VAL A 545 -20.61 15.67 -17.03
C VAL A 545 -20.82 15.55 -18.53
N GLN A 546 -19.84 15.99 -19.33
CA GLN A 546 -19.95 16.05 -20.78
C GLN A 546 -18.78 15.39 -21.55
N ARG A 547 -19.08 14.55 -22.55
CA ARG A 547 -18.09 13.88 -23.42
C ARG A 547 -17.01 13.04 -22.70
N ASN A 548 -17.25 12.62 -21.47
CA ASN A 548 -16.33 11.74 -20.75
C ASN A 548 -16.50 10.31 -21.26
N ARG A 549 -15.41 9.55 -21.29
CA ARG A 549 -15.43 8.09 -21.39
C ARG A 549 -15.35 7.51 -20.00
N ILE A 550 -16.39 6.81 -19.57
CA ILE A 550 -16.49 6.21 -18.25
C ILE A 550 -16.77 4.72 -18.47
N ASN A 551 -15.72 3.91 -18.67
CA ASN A 551 -15.85 2.51 -19.12
C ASN A 551 -14.86 1.55 -18.44
N HIS A 552 -15.13 0.24 -18.51
CA HIS A 552 -14.31 -0.82 -17.88
C HIS A 552 -14.17 -0.74 -16.35
N ASN A 553 -15.03 0.01 -15.65
CA ASN A 553 -15.06 0.04 -14.19
C ASN A 553 -15.80 -1.20 -13.64
N GLY A 554 -15.47 -1.62 -12.41
CA GLY A 554 -15.93 -2.87 -11.80
C GLY A 554 -17.37 -2.86 -11.30
N TYR A 555 -18.01 -1.69 -11.26
CA TYR A 555 -19.43 -1.51 -10.95
C TYR A 555 -20.13 -0.83 -12.13
N GLU A 556 -21.08 0.08 -11.88
CA GLU A 556 -21.76 0.88 -12.90
C GLU A 556 -20.90 2.10 -13.30
N ALA A 557 -21.08 2.63 -14.53
CA ALA A 557 -20.34 3.82 -14.97
C ALA A 557 -20.59 5.00 -14.03
N ILE A 558 -21.87 5.27 -13.72
CA ILE A 558 -22.29 6.36 -12.85
C ILE A 558 -23.30 5.82 -11.83
N TRP A 559 -23.02 6.02 -10.54
CA TRP A 559 -23.97 5.80 -9.45
C TRP A 559 -24.49 7.15 -8.96
N VAL A 560 -25.81 7.33 -8.93
CA VAL A 560 -26.46 8.54 -8.40
C VAL A 560 -27.28 8.19 -7.16
N HIS A 561 -26.83 8.67 -6.01
CA HIS A 561 -27.50 8.50 -4.72
C HIS A 561 -28.83 9.27 -4.65
N ALA A 562 -29.69 8.89 -3.70
CA ALA A 562 -30.97 9.53 -3.47
C ALA A 562 -30.83 11.06 -3.32
N GLN A 563 -31.73 11.81 -3.94
CA GLN A 563 -31.70 13.28 -4.03
C GLN A 563 -30.51 13.85 -4.84
N GLY A 564 -29.61 13.02 -5.39
CA GLY A 564 -28.58 13.43 -6.35
C GLY A 564 -29.15 13.72 -7.75
N GLY A 565 -28.40 14.45 -8.57
CA GLY A 565 -28.81 14.83 -9.93
C GLY A 565 -27.63 15.32 -10.77
N GLY A 566 -27.87 16.32 -11.64
CA GLY A 566 -26.86 16.88 -12.55
C GLY A 566 -27.20 16.70 -14.03
N GLU A 567 -26.37 17.26 -14.91
CA GLU A 567 -26.48 17.06 -16.36
C GLU A 567 -25.40 16.10 -16.86
N PHE A 568 -25.82 15.04 -17.55
CA PHE A 568 -24.95 14.01 -18.10
C PHE A 568 -25.22 13.88 -19.59
N ARG A 569 -24.33 14.43 -20.42
CA ARG A 569 -24.54 14.54 -21.86
C ARG A 569 -23.37 14.13 -22.75
N ASP A 570 -23.68 13.47 -23.86
CA ASP A 570 -22.72 13.07 -24.89
C ASP A 570 -21.59 12.13 -24.37
N ASN A 571 -21.78 11.42 -23.24
CA ASN A 571 -20.76 10.56 -22.62
C ASN A 571 -20.77 9.12 -23.18
N ASP A 572 -19.64 8.43 -23.04
CA ASP A 572 -19.39 7.05 -23.48
C ASP A 572 -19.30 6.13 -22.23
N LEU A 573 -20.42 5.49 -21.87
CA LEU A 573 -20.65 4.78 -20.59
C LEU A 573 -20.66 3.25 -20.71
N THR A 574 -20.23 2.71 -21.84
CA THR A 574 -20.27 1.26 -22.16
C THR A 574 -19.26 0.45 -21.36
N ASP A 575 -19.29 -0.88 -21.48
CA ASP A 575 -18.23 -1.80 -21.04
C ASP A 575 -17.90 -1.81 -19.53
N ASN A 576 -18.72 -1.18 -18.67
CA ASN A 576 -18.65 -1.30 -17.21
C ASN A 576 -19.35 -2.58 -16.74
N LEU A 577 -18.82 -3.23 -15.70
CA LEU A 577 -19.22 -4.59 -15.33
C LEU A 577 -20.71 -4.72 -14.92
N ARG A 578 -21.32 -3.64 -14.42
CA ARG A 578 -22.75 -3.59 -14.06
C ARG A 578 -23.61 -2.70 -14.96
N GLY A 579 -23.04 -2.16 -16.04
CA GLY A 579 -23.72 -1.29 -17.00
C GLY A 579 -23.51 0.21 -16.73
N ALA A 580 -24.29 1.06 -17.40
CA ALA A 580 -24.05 2.51 -17.41
C ALA A 580 -24.50 3.24 -16.12
N TRP A 581 -25.52 2.74 -15.41
CA TRP A 581 -26.21 3.52 -14.37
C TRP A 581 -26.68 2.67 -13.18
N ASP A 582 -26.41 3.15 -11.97
CA ASP A 582 -27.30 2.96 -10.81
C ASP A 582 -27.89 4.32 -10.40
N ILE A 583 -29.19 4.34 -10.09
CA ILE A 583 -29.96 5.56 -9.81
C ILE A 583 -30.92 5.25 -8.66
N GLU A 584 -30.55 5.69 -7.45
CA GLU A 584 -31.35 5.46 -6.24
C GLU A 584 -32.71 6.19 -6.28
N CYS A 585 -33.65 5.71 -5.46
CA CYS A 585 -34.99 6.28 -5.38
C CYS A 585 -34.96 7.76 -4.97
N GLY A 586 -35.55 8.63 -5.81
CA GLY A 586 -35.58 10.07 -5.60
C GLY A 586 -34.40 10.84 -6.19
N ALA A 587 -33.43 10.18 -6.83
CA ALA A 587 -32.45 10.85 -7.69
C ALA A 587 -33.08 11.36 -8.99
N GLN A 588 -32.53 12.44 -9.57
CA GLN A 588 -33.02 13.07 -10.81
C GLN A 588 -31.88 13.50 -11.76
N PRO A 589 -31.06 12.58 -12.31
CA PRO A 589 -30.05 12.90 -13.31
C PRO A 589 -30.64 13.21 -14.69
N VAL A 590 -30.24 14.32 -15.30
CA VAL A 590 -30.66 14.71 -16.66
C VAL A 590 -29.73 14.07 -17.68
N ARG A 591 -30.18 12.99 -18.31
CA ARG A 591 -29.41 12.21 -19.30
C ARG A 591 -29.75 12.63 -20.75
N ARG A 592 -28.75 12.88 -21.59
CA ARG A 592 -28.93 13.28 -23.01
C ARG A 592 -27.81 12.73 -23.90
N ASN A 593 -28.12 12.06 -25.01
CA ASN A 593 -27.13 11.57 -25.99
C ASN A 593 -25.99 10.69 -25.42
N ASN A 594 -26.12 10.13 -24.21
CA ASN A 594 -25.10 9.21 -23.71
C ASN A 594 -25.19 7.89 -24.49
N ARG A 595 -24.04 7.25 -24.71
CA ARG A 595 -23.93 5.87 -25.16
C ARG A 595 -23.85 5.01 -23.91
N GLU A 596 -24.83 4.13 -23.71
CA GLU A 596 -25.11 3.39 -22.47
C GLU A 596 -25.03 1.87 -22.72
#